data_AF-A0A530M1R9-F1
#
_entry.id   AF-A0A530M1R9-F1
#
_cell.length_a   1.000
_cell.length_b   1.000
_cell.length_c   1.000
_cell.angle_alpha   90.00
_cell.angle_beta   90.00
_cell.angle_gamma   90.00
#
_symmetry.space_group_name_H-M   'P 1'
#
loop_
_entity.id
_entity.type
_entity.pdbx_description
1 polymer ?
#
loop_
_entity_poly.entity_id
_entity_poly.type
_entity_poly.pdbx_seq_one_letter_code
_entity_poly.pdbx_strand_id
1 'polypeptide(L)'
;PDDEAKLEAAMREALAAHEVLILSGGTSKGAGDVSHRIVNRLGAPGIVAHGVALKPGKPLCLAVCDGKPVVVLPGFPTSAMFTLHDM
;
A
#
# COMPACT_ATOMS: atom_id res chain seq x y z
N PRO A 1 -8.72 15.91 -5.57
CA PRO A 1 -8.34 14.79 -6.45
C PRO A 1 -6.97 14.26 -6.05
N ASP A 2 -6.75 12.96 -6.11
CA ASP A 2 -5.43 12.39 -5.82
C ASP A 2 -4.41 12.87 -6.87
N ASP A 3 -3.31 13.42 -6.38
CA ASP A 3 -2.20 13.88 -7.20
C ASP A 3 -1.13 12.78 -7.21
N GLU A 4 -1.16 11.96 -8.26
CA GLU A 4 -0.31 10.78 -8.41
C GLU A 4 1.18 11.13 -8.30
N ALA A 5 1.59 12.28 -8.85
CA ALA A 5 2.98 12.73 -8.82
C ALA A 5 3.42 13.12 -7.40
N LYS A 6 2.56 13.83 -6.65
CA LYS A 6 2.87 14.16 -5.25
C LYS A 6 2.94 12.93 -4.36
N LEU A 7 2.02 11.98 -4.56
CA LEU A 7 2.01 10.74 -3.78
C LEU A 7 3.27 9.91 -4.08
N GLU A 8 3.66 9.78 -5.35
CA GLU A 8 4.89 9.08 -5.73
C GLU A 8 6.13 9.73 -5.11
N ALA A 9 6.24 11.06 -5.18
CA ALA A 9 7.35 11.79 -4.57
C ALA A 9 7.43 11.55 -3.06
N ALA A 10 6.30 11.65 -2.35
CA ALA A 10 6.25 11.41 -0.90
C ALA A 10 6.61 9.96 -0.53
N MET A 11 6.16 8.97 -1.31
CA MET A 11 6.50 7.56 -1.07
C MET A 11 8.00 7.30 -1.29
N ARG A 12 8.61 7.92 -2.32
CA ARG A 12 10.06 7.81 -2.58
C ARG A 12 10.88 8.43 -1.46
N GLU A 13 10.49 9.62 -0.99
CA GLU A 13 11.14 10.29 0.13
C GLU A 13 11.04 9.45 1.42
N ALA A 14 9.85 8.91 1.72
CA ALA A 14 9.64 8.06 2.87
C ALA A 14 10.51 6.80 2.81
N LEU A 15 10.56 6.11 1.66
CA LEU A 15 11.40 4.92 1.47
C LEU A 15 12.90 5.22 1.54
N ALA A 16 13.33 6.43 1.16
CA ALA A 16 14.73 6.82 1.30
C ALA A 16 15.12 7.03 2.77
N ALA A 17 14.21 7.59 3.58
CA ALA A 17 14.49 7.96 4.97
C ALA A 17 14.09 6.90 6.02
N HIS A 18 13.30 5.88 5.66
CA HIS A 18 12.70 4.93 6.59
C HIS A 18 12.79 3.49 6.08
N GLU A 19 12.63 2.53 6.99
CA GLU A 19 12.74 1.10 6.68
C GLU A 19 11.42 0.45 6.27
N VAL A 20 10.29 1.05 6.66
CA VAL A 20 8.94 0.53 6.38
C VAL A 20 8.04 1.68 5.96
N LEU A 21 7.22 1.46 4.93
CA LEU A 21 6.19 2.41 4.50
C LEU A 21 4.80 1.81 4.67
N ILE A 22 3.94 2.49 5.43
CA ILE A 22 2.54 2.11 5.62
C ILE A 22 1.65 3.24 5.14
N LEU A 23 0.77 2.94 4.18
CA LEU A 23 -0.30 3.84 3.77
C LEU A 23 -1.54 3.45 4.58
N SER A 24 -2.06 4.39 5.37
CA SER A 24 -3.24 4.18 6.23
C SER A 24 -4.54 3.97 5.46
N GLY A 25 -4.53 4.25 4.16
CA GLY A 25 -5.61 4.08 3.20
C GLY A 25 -5.03 4.23 1.79
N GLY A 26 -5.77 3.78 0.79
CA GLY A 26 -5.32 3.90 -0.61
C GLY A 26 -5.48 2.63 -1.44
N THR A 27 -6.08 1.59 -0.87
CA THR A 27 -6.59 0.42 -1.60
C THR A 27 -8.10 0.23 -1.41
N SER A 28 -8.78 -0.17 -2.49
CA SER A 28 -10.21 -0.38 -2.63
C SER A 28 -10.51 -1.72 -3.34
N LYS A 29 -11.80 -2.01 -3.60
CA LYS A 29 -12.19 -3.25 -4.31
C LYS A 29 -11.85 -3.25 -5.82
N GLY A 30 -11.12 -2.25 -6.33
CA GLY A 30 -10.85 -2.10 -7.77
C GLY A 30 -9.37 -2.05 -8.12
N ALA A 31 -9.02 -2.53 -9.32
CA ALA A 31 -7.66 -2.45 -9.88
C ALA A 31 -7.22 -1.01 -10.28
N GLY A 32 -8.01 0.01 -9.93
CA GLY A 32 -7.82 1.40 -10.34
C GLY A 32 -7.08 2.29 -9.34
N ASP A 33 -6.68 1.75 -8.19
CA ASP A 33 -6.07 2.57 -7.14
C ASP A 33 -4.69 3.11 -7.56
N VAL A 34 -4.51 4.41 -7.39
CA VAL A 34 -3.27 5.14 -7.70
C VAL A 34 -2.08 4.51 -6.98
N SER A 35 -2.26 4.11 -5.71
CA SER A 35 -1.24 3.51 -4.86
C SER A 35 -0.61 2.26 -5.48
N HIS A 36 -1.38 1.33 -6.03
CA HIS A 36 -0.84 0.10 -6.64
C HIS A 36 0.02 0.39 -7.86
N ARG A 37 -0.39 1.38 -8.68
CA ARG A 37 0.38 1.78 -9.86
C ARG A 37 1.70 2.45 -9.48
N ILE A 38 1.72 3.22 -8.39
CA ILE A 38 2.94 3.84 -7.87
C ILE A 38 3.85 2.77 -7.28
N VAL A 39 3.33 1.86 -6.45
CA VAL A 39 4.13 0.80 -5.80
C VAL A 39 4.96 0.00 -6.80
N ASN A 40 4.39 -0.36 -7.96
CA ASN A 40 5.13 -1.07 -9.02
C ASN A 40 6.28 -0.27 -9.66
N ARG A 41 6.36 1.05 -9.43
CA ARG A 41 7.43 1.94 -9.90
C ARG A 41 8.47 2.28 -8.82
N LEU A 42 8.22 1.90 -7.57
CA LEU A 42 9.06 2.29 -6.44
C LEU A 42 10.32 1.42 -6.29
N GLY A 43 10.29 0.18 -6.76
CA GLY A 43 11.43 -0.74 -6.68
C GLY A 43 11.00 -2.19 -6.96
N ALA A 44 11.96 -3.08 -7.11
CA ALA A 44 11.70 -4.52 -7.28
C ALA A 44 11.64 -5.25 -5.93
N PRO A 45 10.87 -6.35 -5.78
CA PRO A 45 9.99 -6.99 -6.77
C PRO A 45 8.63 -6.30 -6.98
N GLY A 46 8.29 -5.28 -6.21
CA GLY A 46 6.98 -4.63 -6.25
C GLY A 46 5.93 -5.40 -5.46
N ILE A 47 4.70 -5.44 -5.97
CA ILE A 47 3.56 -6.08 -5.28
C ILE A 47 3.77 -7.59 -5.17
N VAL A 48 3.72 -8.13 -3.94
CA VAL A 48 3.84 -9.57 -3.65
C VAL A 48 2.49 -10.22 -3.33
N ALA A 49 1.54 -9.45 -2.80
CA ALA A 49 0.18 -9.89 -2.58
C ALA A 49 -0.79 -8.71 -2.70
N HIS A 50 -1.91 -8.91 -3.35
CA HIS A 50 -2.98 -7.93 -3.44
C HIS A 50 -4.33 -8.66 -3.51
N GLY A 51 -5.31 -8.21 -2.73
CA GLY A 51 -6.60 -8.89 -2.68
C GLY A 51 -6.59 -10.15 -1.82
N VAL A 52 -5.99 -10.07 -0.63
CA VAL A 52 -5.82 -11.21 0.29
C VAL A 52 -7.18 -11.76 0.74
N ALA A 53 -7.28 -13.07 0.93
CA ALA A 53 -8.51 -13.76 1.33
C ALA A 53 -8.90 -13.49 2.81
N LEU A 54 -9.15 -12.23 3.15
CA LEU A 54 -9.51 -11.72 4.48
C LEU A 54 -10.87 -11.05 4.46
N LYS A 55 -11.59 -11.12 5.59
CA LYS A 55 -12.83 -10.39 5.82
C LYS A 55 -12.94 -10.01 7.30
N PRO A 56 -12.94 -8.71 7.68
CA PRO A 56 -12.74 -7.53 6.81
C PRO A 56 -11.28 -7.44 6.28
N GLY A 57 -11.01 -6.55 5.32
CA GLY A 57 -9.64 -6.28 4.89
C GLY A 57 -9.18 -6.84 3.54
N LYS A 58 -10.07 -7.47 2.77
CA LYS A 58 -9.77 -8.02 1.43
C LYS A 58 -8.84 -7.17 0.54
N PRO A 59 -9.02 -5.83 0.39
CA PRO A 59 -8.20 -5.08 -0.55
C PRO A 59 -6.76 -4.81 -0.10
N LEU A 60 -6.29 -5.34 1.04
CA LEU A 60 -4.90 -5.21 1.48
C LEU A 60 -3.90 -5.48 0.34
N CYS A 61 -2.92 -4.58 0.19
CA CYS A 61 -1.79 -4.75 -0.72
C CYS A 61 -0.49 -4.77 0.06
N LEU A 62 0.31 -5.81 -0.18
CA LEU A 62 1.64 -6.02 0.38
C LEU A 62 2.65 -6.00 -0.77
N ALA A 63 3.72 -5.25 -0.58
CA ALA A 63 4.78 -5.10 -1.56
C ALA A 63 6.15 -5.01 -0.90
N VAL A 64 7.18 -5.26 -1.70
CA VAL A 64 8.57 -5.02 -1.33
C VAL A 64 9.19 -4.16 -2.43
N CYS A 65 9.75 -3.02 -2.03
CA CYS A 65 10.42 -2.09 -2.94
C CYS A 65 11.88 -1.99 -2.53
N ASP A 66 12.77 -2.58 -3.32
CA ASP A 66 14.23 -2.61 -3.11
C ASP A 66 14.62 -3.09 -1.70
N GLY A 67 13.96 -4.16 -1.25
CA GLY A 67 14.17 -4.76 0.06
C GLY A 67 13.36 -4.15 1.21
N LYS A 68 12.68 -3.01 0.99
CA LYS A 68 11.86 -2.35 2.02
C LYS A 68 10.38 -2.72 1.90
N PRO A 69 9.72 -3.16 2.99
CA PRO A 69 8.30 -3.48 2.98
C PRO A 69 7.42 -2.24 2.79
N VAL A 70 6.40 -2.39 1.95
CA VAL A 70 5.34 -1.41 1.72
C VAL A 70 3.98 -2.07 1.94
N VAL A 71 3.17 -1.47 2.81
CA VAL A 71 1.82 -1.93 3.15
C VAL A 71 0.81 -0.85 2.78
N VAL A 72 -0.17 -1.19 1.95
CA VAL A 72 -1.31 -0.30 1.64
C VAL A 72 -2.56 -0.85 2.32
N LEU A 73 -2.99 -0.16 3.37
CA LEU A 73 -4.15 -0.57 4.16
C LEU A 73 -5.48 -0.19 3.46
N PRO A 74 -6.55 -0.98 3.67
CA PRO A 74 -7.88 -0.64 3.19
C PRO A 74 -8.33 0.75 3.63
N GLY A 75 -9.00 1.51 2.76
CA GLY A 75 -9.53 2.83 3.13
C GLY A 75 -10.67 2.81 4.16
N PHE A 76 -11.30 1.66 4.40
CA PHE A 76 -12.37 1.54 5.40
C PHE A 76 -11.76 1.36 6.81
N PRO A 77 -12.04 2.25 7.79
CA PRO A 77 -11.33 2.28 9.07
C PRO A 77 -11.30 0.94 9.83
N THR A 78 -12.44 0.23 9.92
CA THR A 78 -12.48 -1.08 10.58
C THR A 78 -11.64 -2.12 9.86
N SER A 79 -11.57 -2.05 8.53
CA SER A 79 -10.71 -2.95 7.74
C SER A 79 -9.23 -2.61 7.91
N ALA A 80 -8.87 -1.32 7.97
CA ALA A 80 -7.51 -0.88 8.23
C ALA A 80 -7.02 -1.35 9.61
N MET A 81 -7.83 -1.10 10.66
CA MET A 81 -7.50 -1.54 12.02
C MET A 81 -7.33 -3.05 12.11
N PHE A 82 -8.27 -3.82 11.55
CA PHE A 82 -8.20 -5.27 11.56
C PHE A 82 -6.94 -5.80 10.84
N THR A 83 -6.61 -5.26 9.67
CA THR A 83 -5.46 -5.72 8.88
C THR A 83 -4.10 -5.30 9.43
N LEU A 84 -4.03 -4.20 10.19
CA LEU A 84 -2.79 -3.72 10.81
C LEU A 84 -2.53 -4.35 12.18
N HIS A 85 -3.57 -4.52 13.00
CA HIS A 85 -3.42 -4.85 14.42
C HIS A 85 -3.93 -6.25 14.79
N ASP A 86 -5.04 -6.71 14.18
CA ASP A 86 -5.73 -7.93 14.62
C ASP A 86 -5.37 -9.17 13.79
N MET A 87 -4.55 -9.01 12.74
CA MET A 87 -4.17 -10.04 11.79
C MET A 87 -2.79 -10.63 12.08
#